data_AF-A0A2G6CC56-F1
#
_entry.id   AF-A0A2G6CC56-F1
#
_cell.length_a   1.000
_cell.length_b   1.000
_cell.length_c   1.000
_cell.angle_alpha   90.00
_cell.angle_beta   90.00
_cell.angle_gamma   90.00
#
_symmetry.space_group_name_H-M   'P 1'
#
loop_
_entity.id
_entity.type
_entity.pdbx_description
1 polymer ?
#
loop_
_entity_poly.entity_id
_entity_poly.type
_entity_poly.pdbx_seq_one_letter_code
_entity_poly.pdbx_strand_id
1 'polypeptide(L)'
;MLIVIVVIGILAGALLPKIMGVTSRARDTKRVADLRNVAMAIQRYKMDTGEFPKLDDCGWHDKGACGFCTMFGDIKRLQGSLSNYIQKIPKDPQKNNTIKIHYTPITNEMAGKWFNNDTYWHGDHRKKGGHAQNPGEYLYQIFKYHGDNSGGAVLVAKVETPSSANYILSNPRHHSTPGGAWKRPGIDSSGCWERTQNQMEELYLCSSVKKVEKGQEEPATADNSECAYSSEDQLFYVMKI
;
A
#
# COMPACT_ATOMS: atom_id res chain seq x y z
N MET A 1 -22.66 -48.51 3.41
CA MET A 1 -21.72 -47.60 4.11
C MET A 1 -20.73 -46.93 3.15
N LEU A 2 -20.20 -47.63 2.14
CA LEU A 2 -19.22 -47.07 1.20
C LEU A 2 -19.76 -45.92 0.32
N ILE A 3 -20.99 -46.02 -0.18
CA ILE A 3 -21.57 -45.01 -1.07
C ILE A 3 -21.70 -43.62 -0.41
N VAL A 4 -21.97 -43.60 0.90
CA VAL A 4 -22.12 -42.34 1.66
C VAL A 4 -20.78 -41.61 1.76
N ILE A 5 -19.69 -42.34 2.03
CA ILE A 5 -18.34 -41.77 2.14
C ILE A 5 -17.88 -41.19 0.79
N VAL A 6 -18.19 -41.88 -0.31
CA VAL A 6 -17.87 -41.42 -1.67
C VAL A 6 -18.63 -40.14 -2.01
N VAL A 7 -19.93 -40.07 -1.72
CA VAL A 7 -20.76 -38.89 -2.00
C VAL A 7 -20.30 -37.68 -1.16
N ILE A 8 -20.00 -37.87 0.13
CA ILE A 8 -19.45 -36.80 0.98
C ILE A 8 -18.09 -36.33 0.45
N GLY A 9 -17.22 -37.24 0.01
CA GLY A 9 -15.91 -36.88 -0.55
C GLY A 9 -16.00 -36.03 -1.82
N ILE A 10 -16.91 -36.39 -2.75
CA ILE A 10 -17.11 -35.65 -4.00
C ILE A 10 -17.73 -34.27 -3.71
N LEU A 11 -18.75 -34.20 -2.84
CA LEU A 11 -19.39 -32.94 -2.47
C LEU A 11 -18.41 -32.00 -1.74
N ALA A 12 -17.63 -32.52 -0.78
CA ALA A 12 -16.62 -31.75 -0.07
C ALA A 12 -15.54 -31.24 -1.03
N GLY A 13 -15.03 -32.09 -1.93
CA GLY A 13 -14.04 -31.70 -2.94
C GLY A 13 -14.53 -30.60 -3.89
N ALA A 14 -15.81 -30.61 -4.27
CA ALA A 14 -16.40 -29.61 -5.16
C ALA A 14 -16.74 -28.27 -4.48
N LEU A 15 -17.02 -28.26 -3.17
CA LEU A 15 -17.45 -27.08 -2.43
C LEU A 15 -16.28 -26.23 -1.90
N LEU A 16 -15.15 -26.86 -1.56
CA LEU A 16 -13.99 -26.17 -0.96
C LEU A 16 -13.45 -25.01 -1.82
N PRO A 17 -13.22 -25.15 -3.14
CA PRO A 17 -12.68 -24.05 -3.96
C PRO A 17 -13.61 -22.84 -4.04
N LYS A 18 -14.94 -23.08 -4.05
CA LYS A 18 -15.95 -22.02 -4.17
C LYS A 18 -16.02 -21.16 -2.91
N ILE A 19 -15.96 -21.77 -1.72
CA ILE A 19 -16.03 -21.04 -0.45
C ILE A 19 -14.80 -20.15 -0.25
N MET A 20 -13.61 -20.64 -0.63
CA MET A 20 -12.37 -19.86 -0.52
C MET A 20 -12.45 -18.57 -1.34
N GLY A 21 -12.90 -18.63 -2.60
CA GLY A 21 -13.04 -17.46 -3.47
C GLY A 21 -14.05 -16.41 -2.95
N VAL A 22 -15.16 -16.85 -2.34
CA VAL A 22 -16.16 -15.93 -1.74
C VAL A 22 -15.56 -15.19 -0.54
N THR A 23 -14.78 -15.87 0.30
CA THR A 23 -14.16 -15.22 1.46
C THR A 23 -13.10 -14.19 1.04
N SER A 24 -12.34 -14.44 -0.03
CA SER A 24 -11.38 -13.47 -0.58
C SER A 24 -12.06 -12.21 -1.09
N ARG A 25 -13.17 -12.35 -1.85
CA ARG A 25 -13.97 -11.19 -2.31
C ARG A 25 -14.56 -10.38 -1.15
N ALA A 26 -15.04 -11.05 -0.11
CA ALA A 26 -15.56 -10.38 1.08
C ALA A 26 -14.46 -9.58 1.81
N ARG A 27 -13.25 -10.15 1.92
CA ARG A 27 -12.09 -9.44 2.48
C ARG A 27 -11.69 -8.24 1.62
N ASP A 28 -11.63 -8.39 0.30
CA ASP A 28 -11.33 -7.27 -0.60
C ASP A 28 -12.40 -6.16 -0.52
N THR A 29 -13.67 -6.51 -0.45
CA THR A 29 -14.78 -5.56 -0.24
C THR A 29 -14.58 -4.78 1.06
N LYS A 30 -14.19 -5.48 2.14
CA LYS A 30 -13.83 -4.85 3.41
C LYS A 30 -12.62 -3.93 3.27
N ARG A 31 -11.54 -4.33 2.58
CA ARG A 31 -10.36 -3.48 2.35
C ARG A 31 -10.74 -2.18 1.66
N VAL A 32 -11.54 -2.24 0.60
CA VAL A 32 -12.00 -1.05 -0.13
C VAL A 32 -12.86 -0.15 0.77
N ALA A 33 -13.76 -0.72 1.56
CA ALA A 33 -14.57 0.04 2.52
C ALA A 33 -13.72 0.70 3.61
N ASP A 34 -12.74 -0.02 4.15
CA ASP A 34 -11.79 0.48 5.14
C ASP A 34 -10.97 1.66 4.57
N LEU A 35 -10.46 1.55 3.34
CA LEU A 35 -9.74 2.66 2.69
C LEU A 35 -10.65 3.87 2.44
N ARG A 36 -11.91 3.69 2.01
CA ARG A 36 -12.87 4.80 1.85
C ARG A 36 -13.11 5.54 3.16
N ASN A 37 -13.27 4.81 4.26
CA ASN A 37 -13.49 5.40 5.57
C ASN A 37 -12.29 6.26 6.01
N VAL A 38 -11.06 5.78 5.78
CA VAL A 38 -9.87 6.57 6.10
C VAL A 38 -9.67 7.72 5.12
N ALA A 39 -9.96 7.55 3.83
CA ALA A 39 -9.90 8.62 2.85
C ALA A 39 -10.83 9.80 3.21
N MET A 40 -12.05 9.52 3.66
CA MET A 40 -12.97 10.57 4.16
C MET A 40 -12.38 11.31 5.36
N ALA A 41 -11.73 10.60 6.29
CA ALA A 41 -11.07 11.22 7.44
C ALA A 41 -9.88 12.09 7.01
N ILE A 42 -9.07 11.62 6.07
CA ILE A 42 -7.95 12.38 5.47
C ILE A 42 -8.44 13.63 4.75
N GLN A 43 -9.52 13.52 3.97
CA GLN A 43 -10.09 14.68 3.26
C GLN A 43 -10.61 15.73 4.24
N ARG A 44 -11.29 15.31 5.31
CA ARG A 44 -11.72 16.24 6.37
C ARG A 44 -10.55 16.92 7.05
N TYR A 45 -9.52 16.16 7.42
CA TYR A 45 -8.28 16.73 7.95
C TYR A 45 -7.68 17.78 7.01
N LYS A 46 -7.62 17.49 5.69
CA LYS A 46 -7.10 18.44 4.70
C LYS A 46 -7.97 19.68 4.57
N MET A 47 -9.29 19.55 4.62
CA MET A 47 -10.20 20.71 4.58
C MET A 47 -9.97 21.64 5.78
N ASP A 48 -9.69 21.08 6.96
CA ASP A 48 -9.53 21.86 8.19
C ASP A 48 -8.12 22.44 8.36
N THR A 49 -7.08 21.75 7.87
CA THR A 49 -5.67 22.11 8.08
C THR A 49 -4.96 22.66 6.83
N GLY A 50 -5.55 22.48 5.64
CA GLY A 50 -4.96 22.84 4.35
C GLY A 50 -3.97 21.83 3.79
N GLU A 51 -3.51 20.86 4.58
CA GLU A 51 -2.47 19.90 4.19
C GLU A 51 -2.91 18.44 4.39
N PHE A 52 -2.27 17.51 3.69
CA PHE A 52 -2.47 16.09 4.00
C PHE A 52 -1.78 15.72 5.32
N PRO A 53 -2.36 14.78 6.11
CA PRO A 53 -1.78 14.40 7.38
C PRO A 53 -0.43 13.72 7.15
N LYS A 54 0.59 14.19 7.87
CA LYS A 54 1.88 13.51 7.98
C LYS A 54 1.76 12.36 8.98
N LEU A 55 2.55 11.31 8.77
CA LEU A 55 2.59 10.15 9.66
C LEU A 55 3.39 10.45 10.93
N ASP A 56 2.81 10.07 12.07
CA ASP A 56 3.40 10.25 13.39
C ASP A 56 4.66 9.38 13.59
N ASP A 57 5.46 9.70 14.61
CA ASP A 57 6.62 8.91 15.07
C ASP A 57 7.79 8.83 14.07
N CYS A 58 8.10 9.94 13.39
CA CYS A 58 9.26 10.08 12.53
C CYS A 58 10.52 10.51 13.31
N GLY A 59 11.28 9.57 13.86
CA GLY A 59 12.39 9.91 14.78
C GLY A 59 13.70 10.43 14.15
N TRP A 60 13.66 11.33 13.17
CA TRP A 60 14.79 12.23 12.94
C TRP A 60 14.45 13.57 13.61
N HIS A 61 14.80 13.72 14.89
CA HIS A 61 14.50 14.96 15.65
C HIS A 61 15.61 16.02 15.58
N ASP A 62 16.79 15.70 15.05
CA ASP A 62 17.94 16.63 15.05
C ASP A 62 17.75 17.85 14.10
N LYS A 63 16.72 17.85 13.22
CA LYS A 63 16.41 18.96 12.30
C LYS A 63 14.93 19.35 12.22
N GLY A 64 14.14 19.08 13.26
CA GLY A 64 12.68 19.22 13.22
C GLY A 64 12.01 17.99 12.57
N ALA A 65 10.68 17.89 12.64
CA ALA A 65 9.90 16.72 12.22
C ALA A 65 9.90 16.51 10.69
N CYS A 66 11.06 16.21 10.11
CA CYS A 66 11.22 15.93 8.69
C CYS A 66 11.96 14.61 8.48
N GLY A 67 11.41 13.74 7.62
CA GLY A 67 11.91 12.38 7.44
C GLY A 67 11.06 11.61 6.44
N PHE A 68 11.64 10.66 5.70
CA PHE A 68 10.88 9.93 4.67
C PHE A 68 9.63 9.24 5.24
N CYS A 69 9.68 8.90 6.53
CA CYS A 69 8.61 8.25 7.24
C CYS A 69 7.42 9.16 7.56
N THR A 70 7.49 10.49 7.39
CA THR A 70 6.32 11.39 7.49
C THR A 70 5.42 11.27 6.26
N MET A 71 6.01 10.93 5.11
CA MET A 71 5.36 10.97 3.80
C MET A 71 4.88 9.60 3.32
N PHE A 72 5.37 8.49 3.89
CA PHE A 72 4.87 7.15 3.57
C PHE A 72 5.03 6.16 4.73
N GLY A 73 4.13 5.17 4.77
CA GLY A 73 4.17 4.09 5.74
C GLY A 73 2.79 3.53 6.08
N ASP A 74 2.73 2.75 7.16
CA ASP A 74 1.49 2.13 7.62
C ASP A 74 0.44 3.18 8.00
N ILE A 75 -0.79 2.96 7.55
CA ILE A 75 -1.93 3.84 7.82
C ILE A 75 -2.20 4.06 9.32
N LYS A 76 -1.87 3.08 10.19
CA LYS A 76 -2.05 3.21 11.65
C LYS A 76 -1.33 4.41 12.25
N ARG A 77 -0.27 4.88 11.60
CA ARG A 77 0.53 6.04 12.05
C ARG A 77 -0.15 7.38 11.76
N LEU A 78 -1.32 7.37 11.13
CA LEU A 78 -2.20 8.53 11.04
C LEU A 78 -3.11 8.66 12.28
N GLN A 79 -3.07 7.74 13.25
CA GLN A 79 -4.04 7.70 14.34
C GLN A 79 -3.97 8.94 15.25
N GLY A 80 -2.80 9.55 15.46
CA GLY A 80 -2.68 10.80 16.19
C GLY A 80 -3.28 11.96 15.40
N SER A 81 -2.79 12.18 14.18
CA SER A 81 -3.27 13.22 13.25
C SER A 81 -4.78 13.14 12.96
N LEU A 82 -5.33 11.93 12.85
CA LEU A 82 -6.73 11.69 12.48
C LEU A 82 -7.66 11.42 13.66
N SER A 83 -7.19 11.54 14.91
CA SER A 83 -7.97 11.20 16.12
C SER A 83 -9.34 11.90 16.21
N ASN A 84 -9.44 13.14 15.73
CA ASN A 84 -10.71 13.89 15.69
C ASN A 84 -11.63 13.53 14.50
N TYR A 85 -11.11 12.78 13.52
CA TYR A 85 -11.79 12.50 12.26
C TYR A 85 -12.19 11.03 12.11
N ILE A 86 -11.47 10.13 12.79
CA ILE A 86 -11.76 8.70 12.85
C ILE A 86 -11.37 8.12 14.21
N GLN A 87 -12.30 7.41 14.85
CA GLN A 87 -12.08 6.83 16.18
C GLN A 87 -10.97 5.78 16.18
N LYS A 88 -10.93 4.94 15.14
CA LYS A 88 -9.95 3.87 15.01
C LYS A 88 -9.63 3.61 13.56
N ILE A 89 -8.35 3.62 13.23
CA ILE A 89 -7.88 3.23 11.90
C ILE A 89 -8.00 1.71 11.73
N PRO A 90 -8.65 1.23 10.65
CA PRO A 90 -8.82 -0.20 10.38
C PRO A 90 -7.50 -0.87 9.99
N LYS A 91 -7.47 -2.19 10.12
CA LYS A 91 -6.36 -3.07 9.74
C LYS A 91 -6.80 -4.03 8.64
N ASP A 92 -5.86 -4.50 7.84
CA ASP A 92 -6.15 -5.52 6.83
C ASP A 92 -6.71 -6.79 7.50
N PRO A 93 -7.81 -7.36 6.99
CA PRO A 93 -8.35 -8.63 7.50
C PRO A 93 -7.34 -9.79 7.52
N GLN A 94 -6.31 -9.74 6.67
CA GLN A 94 -5.20 -10.70 6.61
C GLN A 94 -3.98 -10.16 7.36
N LYS A 95 -3.69 -10.75 8.53
CA LYS A 95 -2.62 -10.30 9.44
C LYS A 95 -1.21 -10.41 8.86
N ASN A 96 -1.00 -11.29 7.89
CA ASN A 96 0.30 -11.53 7.24
C ASN A 96 0.44 -10.79 5.89
N ASN A 97 -0.56 -10.01 5.48
CA ASN A 97 -0.52 -9.31 4.20
C ASN A 97 0.46 -8.14 4.26
N THR A 98 1.29 -7.99 3.24
CA THR A 98 2.29 -6.90 3.14
C THR A 98 2.26 -6.27 1.75
N ILE A 99 2.41 -4.95 1.66
CA ILE A 99 2.31 -4.17 0.42
C ILE A 99 3.71 -3.86 -0.11
N LYS A 100 4.22 -4.75 -0.96
CA LYS A 100 5.54 -4.60 -1.58
C LYS A 100 5.47 -3.82 -2.89
N ILE A 101 5.02 -2.56 -2.84
CA ILE A 101 4.85 -1.70 -4.03
C ILE A 101 6.08 -0.85 -4.38
N HIS A 102 7.00 -0.69 -3.43
CA HIS A 102 8.28 0.01 -3.62
C HIS A 102 9.38 -0.96 -4.07
N TYR A 103 10.38 -0.44 -4.78
CA TYR A 103 11.48 -1.24 -5.38
C TYR A 103 12.31 -1.96 -4.33
N THR A 104 12.60 -1.24 -3.25
CA THR A 104 13.11 -1.79 -2.02
C THR A 104 12.00 -1.60 -1.01
N PRO A 105 11.17 -2.61 -0.72
CA PRO A 105 10.23 -2.49 0.38
C PRO A 105 11.06 -2.35 1.66
N ILE A 106 10.78 -1.36 2.51
CA ILE A 106 11.37 -1.34 3.85
C ILE A 106 10.64 -2.45 4.60
N THR A 107 11.21 -3.65 4.62
CA THR A 107 10.74 -4.77 5.43
C THR A 107 11.65 -4.93 6.63
N ASN A 108 11.14 -5.57 7.68
CA ASN A 108 11.95 -5.94 8.86
C ASN A 108 13.22 -6.71 8.48
N GLU A 109 13.16 -7.49 7.40
CA GLU A 109 14.28 -8.28 6.87
C GLU A 109 15.32 -7.46 6.10
N MET A 110 14.92 -6.36 5.45
CA MET A 110 15.83 -5.45 4.73
C MET A 110 16.48 -4.40 5.63
N ALA A 111 15.91 -4.17 6.83
CA ALA A 111 16.43 -3.20 7.79
C ALA A 111 17.88 -3.46 8.21
N GLY A 112 18.35 -4.70 8.17
CA GLY A 112 19.75 -5.07 8.51
C GLY A 112 20.74 -5.05 7.33
N LYS A 113 20.29 -4.84 6.07
CA LYS A 113 21.17 -4.97 4.88
C LYS A 113 21.51 -3.64 4.19
N TRP A 114 20.72 -2.59 4.36
CA TRP A 114 20.98 -1.27 3.78
C TRP A 114 21.81 -0.36 4.69
N PHE A 115 21.93 -0.76 5.96
CA PHE A 115 22.71 -0.13 6.99
C PHE A 115 23.34 -1.27 7.79
N ASN A 116 24.68 -1.29 7.91
CA ASN A 116 25.43 -2.40 8.51
C ASN A 116 24.76 -2.96 9.77
N ASN A 117 24.29 -4.20 9.68
CA ASN A 117 24.13 -5.28 10.67
C ASN A 117 23.85 -5.02 12.17
N ASP A 118 23.53 -3.81 12.59
CA ASP A 118 23.08 -3.50 13.94
C ASP A 118 21.95 -2.47 13.85
N THR A 119 20.80 -2.80 14.44
CA THR A 119 19.64 -1.95 14.64
C THR A 119 18.69 -1.75 13.43
N TYR A 120 17.59 -2.49 13.47
CA TYR A 120 16.30 -1.78 13.53
C TYR A 120 16.48 -0.68 14.59
N TRP A 121 16.48 0.62 14.24
CA TRP A 121 16.82 1.72 15.16
C TRP A 121 15.95 1.71 16.43
N HIS A 122 16.35 0.90 17.41
CA HIS A 122 15.87 0.89 18.79
C HIS A 122 17.14 0.79 19.64
N GLY A 123 17.50 1.88 20.31
CA GLY A 123 18.64 1.87 21.23
C GLY A 123 19.08 3.20 21.84
N ASP A 124 18.78 4.35 21.22
CA ASP A 124 18.88 5.66 21.88
C ASP A 124 17.66 6.47 21.49
N HIS A 125 17.06 7.17 22.44
CA HIS A 125 15.82 7.92 22.38
C HIS A 125 15.86 9.10 21.38
N ARG A 126 16.93 9.19 20.57
CA ARG A 126 17.31 10.36 19.78
C ARG A 126 17.22 10.14 18.26
N LYS A 127 17.14 8.90 17.74
CA LYS A 127 17.20 8.63 16.28
C LYS A 127 16.33 7.43 15.82
N LYS A 128 15.02 7.62 15.59
CA LYS A 128 14.13 6.65 14.90
C LYS A 128 14.06 6.93 13.39
N GLY A 129 14.92 6.27 12.62
CA GLY A 129 15.20 6.72 11.26
C GLY A 129 14.37 6.11 10.12
N GLY A 130 13.58 5.08 10.35
CA GLY A 130 12.85 4.41 9.27
C GLY A 130 11.76 3.48 9.74
N HIS A 131 10.66 3.42 8.98
CA HIS A 131 9.54 2.55 9.27
C HIS A 131 9.49 1.43 8.24
N ALA A 132 9.66 0.19 8.69
CA ALA A 132 9.28 -0.94 7.86
C ALA A 132 7.77 -1.12 7.89
N GLN A 133 7.23 -1.57 6.76
CA GLN A 133 5.83 -1.88 6.66
C GLN A 133 5.49 -3.08 7.55
N ASN A 134 4.48 -2.92 8.40
CA ASN A 134 4.02 -4.03 9.22
C ASN A 134 3.03 -4.93 8.46
N PRO A 135 3.08 -6.25 8.67
CA PRO A 135 2.04 -7.14 8.17
C PRO A 135 0.67 -6.76 8.71
N GLY A 136 -0.36 -6.89 7.87
CA GLY A 136 -1.75 -6.61 8.24
C GLY A 136 -2.12 -5.12 8.27
N GLU A 137 -1.29 -4.25 7.67
CA GLU A 137 -1.54 -2.81 7.59
C GLU A 137 -1.78 -2.37 6.13
N TYR A 138 -2.57 -1.32 5.95
CA TYR A 138 -2.65 -0.58 4.68
C TYR A 138 -1.49 0.41 4.56
N LEU A 139 -1.19 0.81 3.33
CA LEU A 139 -0.14 1.78 3.05
C LEU A 139 -0.77 3.15 2.75
N TYR A 140 -0.18 4.19 3.32
CA TYR A 140 -0.42 5.58 2.99
C TYR A 140 0.84 6.19 2.39
N GLN A 141 0.68 7.03 1.36
CA GLN A 141 1.79 7.80 0.80
C GLN A 141 1.32 9.13 0.21
N ILE A 142 2.08 10.18 0.47
CA ILE A 142 1.91 11.51 -0.13
C ILE A 142 2.61 11.56 -1.50
N PHE A 143 1.91 12.12 -2.47
CA PHE A 143 2.30 12.23 -3.88
C PHE A 143 2.37 13.69 -4.30
N LYS A 144 3.18 13.95 -5.33
CA LYS A 144 3.15 15.23 -6.02
C LYS A 144 1.90 15.31 -6.86
N TYR A 145 1.23 16.47 -6.86
CA TYR A 145 0.06 16.69 -7.68
C TYR A 145 -0.06 18.17 -8.07
N HIS A 146 -0.27 18.44 -9.37
CA HIS A 146 -0.35 19.78 -9.96
C HIS A 146 0.79 20.72 -9.54
N GLY A 147 2.01 20.17 -9.42
CA GLY A 147 3.20 20.93 -9.04
C GLY A 147 3.46 21.00 -7.53
N ASP A 148 2.47 20.71 -6.68
CA ASP A 148 2.61 20.70 -5.22
C ASP A 148 3.23 19.37 -4.74
N ASN A 149 4.33 19.45 -3.99
CA ASN A 149 5.05 18.30 -3.43
C ASN A 149 4.28 17.55 -2.33
N SER A 150 3.16 18.09 -1.85
CA SER A 150 2.20 17.38 -1.01
C SER A 150 0.77 17.56 -1.52
N GLY A 151 0.60 17.69 -2.84
CA GLY A 151 -0.68 18.03 -3.46
C GLY A 151 -1.72 16.91 -3.50
N GLY A 152 -1.30 15.66 -3.29
CA GLY A 152 -2.19 14.49 -3.29
C GLY A 152 -1.73 13.40 -2.34
N ALA A 153 -2.62 12.49 -1.99
CA ALA A 153 -2.25 11.29 -1.25
C ALA A 153 -2.86 10.03 -1.85
N VAL A 154 -2.28 8.88 -1.52
CA VAL A 154 -2.82 7.58 -1.92
C VAL A 154 -2.91 6.65 -0.73
N LEU A 155 -3.95 5.84 -0.74
CA LEU A 155 -4.09 4.66 0.11
C LEU A 155 -3.99 3.41 -0.73
N VAL A 156 -3.31 2.39 -0.22
CA VAL A 156 -3.09 1.14 -0.94
C VAL A 156 -3.45 -0.04 -0.06
N ALA A 157 -4.13 -1.02 -0.67
CA ALA A 157 -4.34 -2.35 -0.12
C ALA A 157 -3.83 -3.40 -1.13
N LYS A 158 -3.20 -4.47 -0.63
CA LYS A 158 -2.96 -5.67 -1.44
C LYS A 158 -4.23 -6.51 -1.44
N VAL A 159 -4.78 -6.76 -2.63
CA VAL A 159 -6.05 -7.49 -2.80
C VAL A 159 -5.79 -8.92 -3.24
N GLU A 160 -6.78 -9.78 -3.02
CA GLU A 160 -6.68 -11.20 -3.32
C GLU A 160 -7.34 -11.57 -4.65
N THR A 161 -8.25 -10.74 -5.15
CA THR A 161 -9.04 -11.02 -6.34
C THR A 161 -8.80 -10.00 -7.45
N PRO A 162 -8.70 -10.43 -8.72
CA PRO A 162 -8.45 -9.53 -9.84
C PRO A 162 -9.59 -8.51 -10.04
N SER A 163 -10.82 -8.90 -9.72
CA SER A 163 -12.00 -8.02 -9.79
C SER A 163 -11.93 -6.82 -8.83
N SER A 164 -11.08 -6.91 -7.80
CA SER A 164 -10.90 -5.85 -6.81
C SER A 164 -9.63 -5.05 -7.03
N ALA A 165 -8.76 -5.46 -7.97
CA ALA A 165 -7.51 -4.78 -8.26
C ALA A 165 -7.71 -3.66 -9.27
N ASN A 166 -7.07 -2.52 -9.04
CA ASN A 166 -7.02 -1.40 -9.98
C ASN A 166 -5.58 -0.93 -10.24
N TYR A 167 -4.58 -1.69 -9.80
CA TYR A 167 -3.18 -1.44 -10.07
C TYR A 167 -2.40 -2.75 -10.11
N ILE A 168 -1.57 -2.92 -11.14
CA ILE A 168 -0.71 -4.10 -11.34
C ILE A 168 0.75 -3.69 -11.23
N LEU A 169 1.49 -4.30 -10.29
CA LEU A 169 2.95 -4.16 -10.21
C LEU A 169 3.62 -5.20 -11.13
N SER A 170 3.76 -4.88 -12.41
CA SER A 170 4.36 -5.78 -13.40
C SER A 170 5.88 -5.74 -13.39
N ASN A 171 6.48 -4.57 -13.13
CA ASN A 171 7.93 -4.39 -13.21
C ASN A 171 8.53 -3.78 -11.94
N PRO A 172 8.72 -4.59 -10.87
CA PRO A 172 9.19 -4.10 -9.58
C PRO A 172 10.63 -3.56 -9.61
N ARG A 173 11.37 -3.75 -10.71
CA ARG A 173 12.75 -3.25 -10.86
C ARG A 173 12.85 -1.87 -11.50
N HIS A 174 11.79 -1.38 -12.14
CA HIS A 174 11.79 -0.10 -12.83
C HIS A 174 10.90 0.90 -12.08
N HIS A 175 11.45 2.07 -11.77
CA HIS A 175 10.72 3.11 -11.05
C HIS A 175 10.05 4.08 -12.02
N SER A 176 8.94 4.71 -11.60
CA SER A 176 8.28 5.78 -12.35
C SER A 176 7.89 5.38 -13.77
N THR A 177 7.61 4.10 -13.99
CA THR A 177 7.02 3.58 -15.23
C THR A 177 5.62 3.06 -14.92
N PRO A 178 4.71 2.99 -15.91
CA PRO A 178 3.48 2.21 -15.80
C PRO A 178 3.73 0.83 -15.18
N GLY A 179 3.00 0.49 -14.11
CA GLY A 179 3.17 -0.76 -13.35
C GLY A 179 4.53 -0.98 -12.71
N GLY A 180 5.37 0.05 -12.65
CA GLY A 180 6.68 0.04 -12.02
C GLY A 180 6.61 0.27 -10.52
N ALA A 181 7.70 -0.03 -9.84
CA ALA A 181 7.80 0.21 -8.42
C ALA A 181 7.77 1.70 -8.06
N TRP A 182 7.19 2.02 -6.91
CA TRP A 182 7.11 3.39 -6.43
C TRP A 182 8.42 3.83 -5.78
N LYS A 183 8.75 5.11 -5.95
CA LYS A 183 9.91 5.72 -5.31
C LYS A 183 9.58 6.05 -3.85
N ARG A 184 10.62 5.98 -3.01
CA ARG A 184 10.58 6.57 -1.67
C ARG A 184 10.74 8.11 -1.80
N PRO A 185 10.31 8.91 -0.82
CA PRO A 185 10.69 10.31 -0.72
C PRO A 185 12.22 10.46 -0.75
N GLY A 186 12.69 11.50 -1.43
CA GLY A 186 14.09 11.89 -1.45
C GLY A 186 14.36 13.10 -0.55
N ILE A 187 15.63 13.50 -0.51
CA ILE A 187 16.08 14.71 0.19
C ILE A 187 15.73 15.96 -0.64
N ASP A 188 15.15 16.97 0.01
CA ASP A 188 14.96 18.32 -0.53
C ASP A 188 16.19 19.23 -0.31
N SER A 189 16.12 20.48 -0.76
CA SER A 189 17.23 21.45 -0.63
C SER A 189 17.57 21.82 0.81
N SER A 190 16.68 21.61 1.77
CA SER A 190 16.91 21.86 3.21
C SER A 190 17.61 20.68 3.91
N GLY A 191 17.79 19.56 3.20
CA GLY A 191 18.30 18.31 3.76
C GLY A 191 17.22 17.44 4.41
N CYS A 192 15.94 17.78 4.22
CA CYS A 192 14.80 17.05 4.75
C CYS A 192 14.31 16.00 3.74
N TRP A 193 13.94 14.81 4.22
CA TRP A 193 13.48 13.69 3.40
C TRP A 193 11.99 13.80 3.02
N GLU A 194 11.54 14.97 2.59
CA GLU A 194 10.13 15.24 2.27
C GLU A 194 9.88 15.47 0.78
N ARG A 195 10.88 15.27 -0.08
CA ARG A 195 10.70 15.41 -1.52
C ARG A 195 10.04 14.17 -2.11
N THR A 196 8.72 14.15 -2.21
CA THR A 196 8.01 13.08 -2.94
C THR A 196 8.43 13.07 -4.42
N GLN A 197 8.64 11.88 -4.97
CA GLN A 197 9.12 11.69 -6.34
C GLN A 197 8.07 10.99 -7.23
N ASN A 198 6.93 10.60 -6.66
CA ASN A 198 5.84 9.98 -7.40
C ASN A 198 4.82 11.05 -7.76
N GLN A 199 4.47 11.12 -9.04
CA GLN A 199 3.49 12.06 -9.57
C GLN A 199 2.14 11.35 -9.67
N MET A 200 1.09 11.95 -9.12
CA MET A 200 -0.24 11.35 -9.13
C MET A 200 -0.84 11.27 -10.54
N GLU A 201 -0.37 12.13 -11.45
CA GLU A 201 -0.71 12.18 -12.87
C GLU A 201 -0.15 10.97 -13.64
N GLU A 202 1.00 10.43 -13.22
CA GLU A 202 1.63 9.24 -13.79
C GLU A 202 1.08 7.93 -13.21
N LEU A 203 0.21 8.01 -12.19
CA LEU A 203 -0.43 6.86 -11.57
C LEU A 203 -1.69 6.46 -12.35
N TYR A 204 -1.53 5.66 -13.39
CA TYR A 204 -2.64 5.09 -14.14
C TYR A 204 -3.25 3.89 -13.38
N LEU A 205 -4.58 3.79 -13.40
CA LEU A 205 -5.32 2.73 -12.72
C LEU A 205 -6.08 1.87 -13.74
N CYS A 206 -6.15 0.58 -13.45
CA CYS A 206 -6.83 -0.41 -14.27
C CYS A 206 -8.36 -0.26 -14.15
N SER A 207 -9.06 -0.31 -15.27
CA SER A 207 -10.52 -0.45 -15.33
C SER A 207 -10.94 -1.92 -15.28
N SER A 208 -10.09 -2.82 -15.79
CA SER A 208 -10.26 -4.26 -15.73
C SER A 208 -8.92 -4.98 -15.64
N VAL A 209 -8.93 -6.22 -15.16
CA VAL A 209 -7.73 -7.03 -14.93
C VAL A 209 -7.96 -8.46 -15.41
N LYS A 210 -7.11 -8.95 -16.32
CA LYS A 210 -7.16 -10.33 -16.86
C LYS A 210 -5.87 -11.11 -16.55
N LYS A 211 -5.98 -12.43 -16.37
CA LYS A 211 -4.82 -13.29 -16.12
C LYS A 211 -4.13 -13.66 -17.43
N VAL A 212 -2.80 -13.60 -17.46
CA VAL A 212 -1.95 -13.92 -18.62
C VAL A 212 -0.74 -14.76 -18.19
N GLU A 213 0.03 -15.25 -19.16
CA GLU A 213 1.30 -15.93 -18.88
C GLU A 213 2.36 -14.94 -18.39
N LYS A 214 3.34 -15.45 -17.64
CA LYS A 214 4.44 -14.64 -17.12
C LYS A 214 5.27 -14.06 -18.28
N GLY A 215 5.55 -12.76 -18.21
CA GLY A 215 6.22 -12.00 -19.26
C GLY A 215 5.27 -11.28 -20.22
N GLN A 216 3.96 -11.50 -20.11
CA GLN A 216 2.92 -10.82 -20.90
C GLN A 216 2.11 -9.83 -20.04
N GLU A 217 2.61 -9.45 -18.86
CA GLU A 217 1.92 -8.53 -17.96
C GLU A 217 1.86 -7.12 -18.55
N GLU A 218 0.68 -6.50 -18.47
CA GLU A 218 0.41 -5.18 -19.03
C GLU A 218 -0.21 -4.31 -17.93
N PRO A 219 0.50 -3.29 -17.42
CA PRO A 219 -0.07 -2.35 -16.47
C PRO A 219 -0.84 -1.24 -17.20
N ALA A 220 -1.65 -0.49 -16.44
CA ALA A 220 -2.37 0.65 -16.99
C ALA A 220 -1.39 1.75 -17.45
N THR A 221 -1.70 2.36 -18.57
CA THR A 221 -1.01 3.51 -19.18
C THR A 221 -1.99 4.66 -19.40
N ALA A 222 -1.52 5.78 -19.98
CA ALA A 222 -2.39 6.88 -20.38
C ALA A 222 -3.46 6.45 -21.39
N ASP A 223 -3.10 5.54 -22.29
CA ASP A 223 -3.92 5.16 -23.45
C ASP A 223 -4.66 3.83 -23.25
N ASN A 224 -4.25 3.01 -22.28
CA ASN A 224 -4.86 1.71 -22.01
C ASN A 224 -5.07 1.48 -20.52
N SER A 225 -6.31 1.24 -20.11
CA SER A 225 -6.68 0.91 -18.72
C SER A 225 -7.03 -0.57 -18.53
N GLU A 226 -7.01 -1.39 -19.59
CA GLU A 226 -7.14 -2.84 -19.47
C GLU A 226 -5.79 -3.43 -19.09
N CYS A 227 -5.74 -4.07 -17.92
CA CYS A 227 -4.51 -4.60 -17.37
C CYS A 227 -4.43 -6.12 -17.47
N ALA A 228 -3.22 -6.64 -17.53
CA ALA A 228 -2.91 -8.05 -17.51
C ALA A 228 -1.93 -8.39 -16.38
N TYR A 229 -2.20 -9.46 -15.62
CA TYR A 229 -1.35 -9.94 -14.52
C TYR A 229 -1.01 -11.41 -14.69
N SER A 230 0.13 -11.84 -14.15
CA SER A 230 0.54 -13.24 -14.14
C SER A 230 0.49 -13.88 -12.75
N SER A 231 0.61 -13.07 -11.69
CA SER A 231 0.63 -13.51 -10.30
C SER A 231 -0.23 -12.61 -9.41
N GLU A 232 -0.94 -13.22 -8.46
CA GLU A 232 -1.78 -12.55 -7.47
C GLU A 232 -0.98 -11.60 -6.57
N ASP A 233 0.34 -11.77 -6.45
CA ASP A 233 1.23 -10.85 -5.72
C ASP A 233 1.34 -9.46 -6.36
N GLN A 234 0.92 -9.31 -7.62
CA GLN A 234 0.96 -8.06 -8.36
C GLN A 234 -0.31 -7.23 -8.16
N LEU A 235 -1.33 -7.77 -7.49
CA LEU A 235 -2.67 -7.18 -7.41
C LEU A 235 -2.78 -6.17 -6.24
N PHE A 236 -3.00 -4.90 -6.59
CA PHE A 236 -3.23 -3.85 -5.61
C PHE A 236 -4.51 -3.07 -5.92
N TYR A 237 -5.13 -2.57 -4.85
CA TYR A 237 -6.14 -1.54 -4.92
C TYR A 237 -5.57 -0.24 -4.39
N VAL A 238 -5.53 0.78 -5.23
CA VAL A 238 -4.99 2.11 -4.99
C VAL A 238 -6.13 3.12 -5.05
N MET A 239 -6.26 3.91 -3.99
CA MET A 239 -7.23 5.00 -3.88
C MET A 239 -6.49 6.33 -3.85
N LYS A 240 -6.73 7.18 -4.84
CA LYS A 240 -6.25 8.57 -4.86
C LYS A 240 -7.14 9.43 -3.98
N ILE A 241 -6.54 10.38 -3.26
CA ILE A 241 -7.19 11.33 -2.35
C ILE A 241 -6.77 12.74 -2.71
#